data_AF-A0A8C6KCW7-F1
#
_entry.id   AF-A0A8C6KCW7-F1
#
_cell.length_a   1.000
_cell.length_b   1.000
_cell.length_c   1.000
_cell.angle_alpha   90.00
_cell.angle_beta   90.00
_cell.angle_gamma   90.00
#
_symmetry.space_group_name_H-M   'P 1'
#
loop_
_entity.id
_entity.type
_entity.pdbx_description
1 polymer ?
#
loop_
_entity_poly.entity_id
_entity_poly.type
_entity_poly.pdbx_seq_one_letter_code
_entity_poly.pdbx_strand_id
1 'polypeptide(L)'
;MINGWKWSLPDSSFYGERETTYRNWLPGYPSIYVGQQQCVYLSSYYDYYYSYSEGRWLDNPCSSLLQFVCYNGQVNGTPSFVFRTESLNWADAQTFCRENYVDLASIRNPTENRMIRNLIGNTNAWIGLYRERLWSDGSSSLFRFWANYEPNGYYGPKCIAASYYESGKWSDDECSANLPFICYRNDFHPSKQNETSITLQWSKVNNSVNFVLQFNGTETNISAPTGDGPVTQTFSSLIVGTKYTFTLFSVFENIRSSGVELTTATGKMFSSLLCEPYY
;
A
#
# COMPACT_ATOMS: atom_id res chain seq x y z
N MET A 1 -3.74 7.43 -11.86
CA MET A 1 -4.38 8.18 -10.75
C MET A 1 -3.42 9.24 -10.24
N ILE A 2 -3.83 10.52 -10.21
CA ILE A 2 -3.00 11.69 -9.85
C ILE A 2 -3.09 12.04 -8.34
N ASN A 3 -3.89 11.29 -7.55
CA ASN A 3 -4.32 11.70 -6.20
C ASN A 3 -3.42 11.21 -5.04
N GLY A 4 -2.20 10.74 -5.30
CA GLY A 4 -1.29 10.21 -4.27
C GLY A 4 -0.38 11.26 -3.59
N TRP A 5 -0.39 12.51 -4.04
CA TRP A 5 0.51 13.55 -3.55
C TRP A 5 0.03 14.17 -2.24
N LYS A 6 0.89 14.17 -1.23
CA LYS A 6 0.64 14.69 0.11
C LYS A 6 1.70 15.70 0.50
N TRP A 7 1.31 16.71 1.26
CA TRP A 7 2.25 17.62 1.91
C TRP A 7 2.79 16.97 3.19
N SER A 8 4.06 17.24 3.51
CA SER A 8 4.74 16.68 4.67
C SER A 8 4.17 17.18 6.00
N LEU A 9 3.70 18.43 6.04
CA LEU A 9 3.03 19.02 7.18
C LEU A 9 1.60 18.46 7.30
N PRO A 10 1.27 17.68 8.35
CA PRO A 10 -0.02 16.99 8.44
C PRO A 10 -1.15 17.86 9.00
N ASP A 11 -0.83 19.07 9.50
CA ASP A 11 -1.80 19.94 10.17
C ASP A 11 -2.81 20.51 9.17
N SER A 12 -4.04 19.98 9.19
CA SER A 12 -5.11 20.43 8.31
C SER A 12 -5.57 21.86 8.59
N SER A 13 -5.36 22.38 9.81
CA SER A 13 -5.76 23.74 10.19
C SER A 13 -4.89 24.82 9.53
N PHE A 14 -3.69 24.45 9.09
CA PHE A 14 -2.79 25.30 8.32
C PHE A 14 -3.30 25.58 6.90
N TYR A 15 -4.13 24.68 6.33
CA TYR A 15 -4.61 24.79 4.95
C TYR A 15 -6.06 25.27 4.87
N GLY A 16 -6.28 26.36 4.14
CA GLY A 16 -7.60 26.82 3.72
C GLY A 16 -8.21 25.96 2.61
N GLU A 17 -9.42 26.33 2.16
CA GLU A 17 -10.13 25.60 1.11
C GLU A 17 -9.26 25.51 -0.16
N ARG A 18 -9.04 24.28 -0.65
CA ARG A 18 -8.26 23.95 -1.88
C ARG A 18 -6.76 24.22 -1.81
N GLU A 19 -6.23 24.75 -0.71
CA GLU A 19 -4.78 25.00 -0.56
C GLU A 19 -3.96 23.70 -0.60
N THR A 20 -4.50 22.61 -0.06
CA THR A 20 -3.88 21.27 -0.13
C THR A 20 -3.78 20.72 -1.56
N THR A 21 -4.59 21.24 -2.48
CA THR A 21 -4.68 20.80 -3.88
C THR A 21 -3.91 21.69 -4.85
N TYR A 22 -3.33 22.80 -4.40
CA TYR A 22 -2.53 23.68 -5.26
C TYR A 22 -1.34 22.92 -5.83
N ARG A 23 -1.14 23.02 -7.15
CA ARG A 23 -0.02 22.38 -7.86
C ARG A 23 0.59 23.36 -8.87
N ASN A 24 1.91 23.45 -8.91
CA ASN A 24 2.65 24.24 -9.91
C ASN A 24 3.65 23.39 -10.69
N TRP A 25 3.21 22.21 -11.13
CA TRP A 25 4.02 21.31 -11.95
C TRP A 25 4.53 21.99 -13.22
N LEU A 26 5.72 21.58 -13.65
CA LEU A 26 6.17 21.81 -15.01
C LEU A 26 5.24 21.05 -15.98
N PRO A 27 4.92 21.58 -17.18
CA PRO A 27 4.16 20.82 -18.16
C PRO A 27 4.81 19.44 -18.43
N GLY A 28 4.01 18.38 -18.39
CA GLY A 28 4.50 17.00 -18.51
C GLY A 28 4.91 16.33 -17.19
N TYR A 29 4.85 17.06 -16.07
CA TYR A 29 5.11 16.54 -14.72
C TYR A 29 3.81 16.45 -13.89
N PRO A 30 3.75 15.59 -12.86
CA PRO A 30 4.81 14.69 -12.40
C PRO A 30 5.15 13.60 -13.42
N SER A 31 6.43 13.27 -13.50
CA SER A 31 6.99 12.21 -14.31
C SER A 31 6.36 10.86 -13.95
N ILE A 32 6.17 10.05 -14.99
CA ILE A 32 5.72 8.67 -14.86
C ILE A 32 6.88 7.71 -14.50
N TYR A 33 8.13 8.18 -14.57
CA TYR A 33 9.33 7.36 -14.36
C TYR A 33 9.52 6.93 -12.90
N VAL A 34 10.14 5.75 -12.75
CA VAL A 34 9.92 4.82 -11.64
C VAL A 34 10.78 5.11 -10.41
N GLY A 35 10.12 5.26 -9.25
CA GLY A 35 10.67 5.20 -7.90
C GLY A 35 9.55 4.83 -6.92
N GLN A 36 9.84 4.06 -5.86
CA GLN A 36 8.84 3.64 -4.87
C GLN A 36 8.28 4.84 -4.08
N GLN A 37 9.12 5.85 -3.90
CA GLN A 37 8.78 7.15 -3.34
C GLN A 37 9.27 8.22 -4.30
N GLN A 38 8.44 9.22 -4.52
CA GLN A 38 8.83 10.40 -5.28
C GLN A 38 8.58 11.65 -4.47
N CYS A 39 9.57 12.53 -4.54
CA CYS A 39 9.62 13.76 -3.77
C CYS A 39 9.75 14.92 -4.73
N VAL A 40 9.25 16.09 -4.32
CA VAL A 40 9.13 17.23 -5.22
C VAL A 40 10.13 18.29 -4.85
N TYR A 41 10.82 18.78 -5.87
CA TYR A 41 11.65 19.97 -5.74
C TYR A 41 11.10 21.11 -6.60
N LEU A 42 11.32 22.33 -6.12
CA LEU A 42 11.07 23.55 -6.88
C LEU A 42 12.33 23.87 -7.69
N SER A 43 12.18 23.96 -9.01
CA SER A 43 13.29 24.19 -9.94
C SER A 43 13.60 25.66 -10.12
N SER A 44 14.89 25.98 -10.22
CA SER A 44 15.38 27.28 -10.69
C SER A 44 15.64 27.32 -12.18
N TYR A 45 15.67 26.17 -12.85
CA TYR A 45 16.13 26.08 -14.21
C TYR A 45 15.13 26.69 -15.18
N TYR A 46 15.64 27.60 -16.05
CA TYR A 46 14.93 28.10 -17.21
C TYR A 46 15.14 27.16 -18.41
N ASP A 47 14.07 26.52 -18.82
CA ASP A 47 14.00 25.62 -19.95
C ASP A 47 13.56 26.42 -21.16
N TYR A 48 14.52 26.67 -22.05
CA TYR A 48 14.33 27.42 -23.28
C TYR A 48 13.28 26.80 -24.21
N TYR A 49 13.00 25.50 -24.04
CA TYR A 49 12.01 24.79 -24.85
C TYR A 49 10.56 25.04 -24.39
N TYR A 50 10.35 25.32 -23.10
CA TYR A 50 9.03 25.53 -22.51
C TYR A 50 8.76 26.99 -22.12
N SER A 51 9.73 27.89 -22.26
CA SER A 51 9.67 29.34 -22.05
C SER A 51 9.19 29.84 -20.67
N TYR A 52 8.85 28.94 -19.72
CA TYR A 52 8.21 29.28 -18.43
C TYR A 52 8.47 28.24 -17.29
N SER A 53 9.64 27.58 -17.27
CA SER A 53 9.93 26.51 -16.28
C SER A 53 10.46 27.01 -14.93
N GLU A 54 10.84 28.29 -14.82
CA GLU A 54 11.32 28.86 -13.57
C GLU A 54 10.26 28.80 -12.47
N GLY A 55 10.63 28.24 -11.32
CA GLY A 55 9.74 28.10 -10.17
C GLY A 55 8.65 27.04 -10.34
N ARG A 56 8.78 26.17 -11.36
CA ARG A 56 7.94 24.99 -11.55
C ARG A 56 8.44 23.81 -10.72
N TRP A 57 7.52 22.88 -10.47
CA TRP A 57 7.78 21.68 -9.67
C TRP A 57 8.09 20.49 -10.55
N LEU A 58 9.06 19.70 -10.12
CA LEU A 58 9.42 18.42 -10.72
C LEU A 58 9.51 17.38 -9.60
N ASP A 59 9.16 16.15 -9.90
CA ASP A 59 9.41 15.00 -9.04
C ASP A 59 10.76 14.35 -9.34
N ASN A 60 11.37 13.79 -8.31
CA ASN A 60 12.66 13.13 -8.38
C ASN A 60 12.71 12.01 -7.30
N PRO A 61 13.55 10.98 -7.43
CA PRO A 61 13.69 9.97 -6.39
C PRO A 61 14.07 10.62 -5.07
N CYS A 62 13.35 10.27 -3.99
CA CYS A 62 13.53 10.86 -2.67
C CYS A 62 14.93 10.68 -2.08
N SER A 63 15.70 9.69 -2.58
CA SER A 63 17.09 9.45 -2.21
C SER A 63 18.09 10.47 -2.77
N SER A 64 17.67 11.32 -3.72
CA SER A 64 18.56 12.32 -4.32
C SER A 64 18.92 13.41 -3.31
N LEU A 65 20.18 13.84 -3.33
CA LEU A 65 20.66 14.89 -2.44
C LEU A 65 20.39 16.26 -3.07
N LEU A 66 19.51 17.05 -2.46
CA LEU A 66 19.22 18.43 -2.87
C LEU A 66 19.20 19.36 -1.66
N GLN A 67 19.38 20.65 -1.94
CA GLN A 67 19.08 21.71 -1.00
C GLN A 67 17.58 21.73 -0.70
N PHE A 68 17.14 22.42 0.35
CA PHE A 68 15.76 22.29 0.81
C PHE A 68 15.24 23.55 1.48
N VAL A 69 13.91 23.70 1.50
CA VAL A 69 13.23 24.85 2.11
C VAL A 69 12.36 24.37 3.26
N CYS A 70 12.60 24.91 4.44
CA CYS A 70 11.78 24.69 5.62
C CYS A 70 10.72 25.79 5.76
N TYR A 71 9.58 25.44 6.32
CA TYR A 71 8.58 26.36 6.83
C TYR A 71 8.85 26.68 8.30
N ASN A 72 8.87 27.97 8.65
CA ASN A 72 9.17 28.46 9.99
C ASN A 72 7.95 29.12 10.67
N GLY A 73 6.73 28.77 10.25
CA GLY A 73 5.52 29.36 10.80
C GLY A 73 5.18 30.73 10.20
N GLN A 74 4.26 31.45 10.85
CA GLN A 74 3.88 32.81 10.47
C GLN A 74 4.64 33.84 11.30
N VAL A 75 5.25 34.83 10.63
CA VAL A 75 5.83 36.01 11.25
C VAL A 75 4.99 37.20 10.82
N ASN A 76 4.32 37.86 11.78
CA ASN A 76 3.41 38.99 11.52
C ASN A 76 2.31 38.66 10.49
N GLY A 77 1.73 37.47 10.56
CA GLY A 77 0.69 37.01 9.63
C GLY A 77 1.18 36.62 8.23
N THR A 78 2.50 36.70 7.97
CA THR A 78 3.10 36.30 6.69
C THR A 78 3.84 34.97 6.87
N PRO A 79 3.71 34.00 5.95
CA PRO A 79 4.46 32.75 6.02
C PRO A 79 5.97 33.00 5.93
N SER A 80 6.73 32.38 6.82
CA SER A 80 8.19 32.45 6.86
C SER A 80 8.79 31.17 6.30
N PHE A 81 9.69 31.30 5.34
CA PHE A 81 10.41 30.19 4.71
C PHE A 81 11.92 30.37 4.91
N VAL A 82 12.61 29.27 5.20
CA VAL A 82 14.05 29.25 5.44
C VAL A 82 14.71 28.29 4.46
N PHE A 83 15.65 28.80 3.66
CA PHE A 83 16.39 28.00 2.70
C PHE A 83 17.68 27.47 3.33
N ARG A 84 17.94 26.18 3.13
CA ARG A 84 19.14 25.49 3.61
C ARG A 84 19.98 25.03 2.43
N THR A 85 21.27 25.38 2.48
CA THR A 85 22.25 25.08 1.42
C THR A 85 22.89 23.69 1.54
N GLU A 86 22.64 22.98 2.63
CA GLU A 86 23.02 21.57 2.81
C GLU A 86 22.24 20.69 1.83
N SER A 87 22.92 19.71 1.22
CA SER A 87 22.29 18.76 0.30
C SER A 87 21.96 17.47 1.03
N LEU A 88 20.67 17.24 1.25
CA LEU A 88 20.15 16.06 1.95
C LEU A 88 19.14 15.31 1.05
N ASN A 89 18.96 14.02 1.34
CA ASN A 89 17.81 13.31 0.77
C ASN A 89 16.53 13.87 1.39
N TRP A 90 15.37 13.61 0.77
CA TRP A 90 14.13 14.26 1.18
C TRP A 90 13.72 13.92 2.62
N ALA A 91 13.94 12.67 3.06
CA ALA A 91 13.59 12.24 4.42
C ALA A 91 14.48 12.89 5.49
N ASP A 92 15.78 13.00 5.21
CA ASP A 92 16.73 13.68 6.10
C ASP A 92 16.46 15.19 6.13
N ALA A 93 16.14 15.80 4.98
CA ALA A 93 15.73 17.20 4.89
C ALA A 93 14.44 17.49 5.70
N GLN A 94 13.45 16.58 5.62
CA GLN A 94 12.23 16.67 6.42
C GLN A 94 12.53 16.59 7.91
N THR A 95 13.35 15.62 8.31
CA THR A 95 13.77 15.43 9.70
C THR A 95 14.47 16.68 10.22
N PHE A 96 15.42 17.21 9.45
CA PHE A 96 16.10 18.45 9.76
C PHE A 96 15.12 19.62 9.96
N CYS A 97 14.16 19.80 9.05
CA CYS A 97 13.20 20.89 9.17
C CYS A 97 12.28 20.75 10.38
N ARG A 98 11.93 19.53 10.81
CA ARG A 98 11.11 19.29 12.00
C ARG A 98 11.88 19.45 13.31
N GLU A 99 13.19 19.23 13.29
CA GLU A 99 14.06 19.45 14.45
C GLU A 99 14.36 20.94 14.67
N ASN A 100 14.40 21.75 13.60
CA ASN A 100 14.85 23.14 13.65
C ASN A 100 13.76 24.18 13.36
N TYR A 101 12.66 23.77 12.71
CA TYR A 101 11.55 24.60 12.25
C TYR A 101 10.22 23.83 12.37
N VAL A 102 9.23 24.11 11.52
CA VAL A 102 7.93 23.41 11.54
C VAL A 102 7.96 22.13 10.70
N ASP A 103 8.26 22.23 9.41
CA ASP A 103 8.39 21.09 8.48
C ASP A 103 9.06 21.59 7.17
N LEU A 104 9.23 20.74 6.17
CA LEU A 104 9.48 21.17 4.79
C LEU A 104 8.34 22.07 4.29
N ALA A 105 8.70 22.99 3.39
CA ALA A 105 7.78 24.01 2.92
C ALA A 105 6.59 23.42 2.16
N SER A 106 5.39 23.75 2.64
CA SER A 106 4.16 23.59 1.89
C SER A 106 3.88 24.85 1.09
N ILE A 107 3.49 24.70 -0.18
CA ILE A 107 3.16 25.83 -1.06
C ILE A 107 1.66 25.80 -1.31
N ARG A 108 0.95 26.80 -0.80
CA ARG A 108 -0.52 26.83 -0.79
C ARG A 108 -1.12 27.62 -1.93
N ASN A 109 -0.33 28.53 -2.51
CA ASN A 109 -0.80 29.45 -3.55
C ASN A 109 0.39 30.01 -4.38
N PRO A 110 0.10 30.71 -5.51
CA PRO A 110 1.14 31.28 -6.37
C PRO A 110 2.04 32.32 -5.68
N THR A 111 1.54 33.03 -4.66
CA THR A 111 2.31 34.04 -3.93
C THR A 111 3.43 33.37 -3.13
N GLU A 112 3.13 32.31 -2.38
CA GLU A 112 4.14 31.51 -1.66
C GLU A 112 5.13 30.85 -2.62
N ASN A 113 4.66 30.35 -3.77
CA ASN A 113 5.54 29.77 -4.78
C ASN A 113 6.60 30.78 -5.24
N ARG A 114 6.21 32.04 -5.45
CA ARG A 114 7.11 33.12 -5.85
C ARG A 114 8.08 33.51 -4.73
N MET A 115 7.62 33.54 -3.47
CA MET A 115 8.49 33.80 -2.32
C MET A 115 9.63 32.77 -2.26
N ILE A 116 9.30 31.49 -2.38
CA ILE A 116 10.30 30.42 -2.36
C ILE A 116 11.22 30.46 -3.58
N ARG A 117 10.69 30.73 -4.78
CA ARG A 117 11.51 30.92 -5.99
C ARG A 117 12.55 32.02 -5.79
N ASN A 118 12.15 33.17 -5.27
CA ASN A 118 13.07 34.27 -5.01
C ASN A 118 14.11 33.90 -3.93
N LEU A 119 13.68 33.16 -2.90
CA LEU A 119 14.53 32.74 -1.79
C LEU A 119 15.65 31.79 -2.24
N ILE A 120 15.37 30.86 -3.15
CA ILE A 120 16.35 29.84 -3.57
C ILE A 120 17.20 30.24 -4.79
N GLY A 121 17.12 31.48 -5.27
CA GLY A 121 18.11 32.05 -6.21
C GLY A 121 18.23 31.32 -7.56
N ASN A 122 19.33 30.60 -7.81
CA ASN A 122 19.57 29.80 -9.04
C ASN A 122 19.67 28.30 -8.76
N THR A 123 19.19 27.83 -7.60
CA THR A 123 19.27 26.42 -7.19
C THR A 123 17.90 25.74 -7.10
N ASN A 124 17.94 24.40 -7.16
CA ASN A 124 16.82 23.50 -6.95
C ASN A 124 16.71 23.15 -5.47
N ALA A 125 15.49 23.16 -4.94
CA ALA A 125 15.29 22.85 -3.53
C ALA A 125 14.08 21.93 -3.31
N TRP A 126 14.25 20.93 -2.44
CA TRP A 126 13.15 20.13 -1.93
C TRP A 126 12.09 21.00 -1.27
N ILE A 127 10.84 20.64 -1.54
CA ILE A 127 9.64 21.13 -0.86
C ILE A 127 8.90 19.94 -0.23
N GLY A 128 7.93 20.22 0.63
CA GLY A 128 7.26 19.19 1.43
C GLY A 128 6.30 18.29 0.66
N LEU A 129 6.16 18.45 -0.67
CA LEU A 129 5.27 17.60 -1.46
C LEU A 129 5.97 16.28 -1.78
N TYR A 130 5.30 15.16 -1.48
CA TYR A 130 5.81 13.82 -1.74
C TYR A 130 4.66 12.87 -2.09
N ARG A 131 4.99 11.73 -2.71
CA ARG A 131 4.08 10.61 -2.90
C ARG A 131 4.75 9.30 -2.52
N GLU A 132 3.98 8.48 -1.85
CA GLU A 132 4.25 7.05 -1.69
C GLU A 132 3.37 6.29 -2.69
N ARG A 133 3.92 5.27 -3.35
CA ARG A 133 3.07 4.34 -4.09
C ARG A 133 2.29 3.49 -3.07
N LEU A 134 1.03 3.84 -2.88
CA LEU A 134 0.08 3.05 -2.10
C LEU A 134 -0.48 1.92 -2.96
N TRP A 135 -0.73 0.78 -2.33
CA TRP A 135 -1.53 -0.28 -2.93
C TRP A 135 -2.96 0.21 -3.18
N SER A 136 -3.68 -0.43 -4.11
CA SER A 136 -5.08 -0.10 -4.39
C SER A 136 -6.00 -0.29 -3.18
N ASP A 137 -5.58 -1.13 -2.22
CA ASP A 137 -6.23 -1.32 -0.92
C ASP A 137 -5.84 -0.25 0.12
N GLY A 138 -4.98 0.71 -0.24
CA GLY A 138 -4.49 1.77 0.63
C GLY A 138 -3.38 1.35 1.61
N SER A 139 -2.91 0.09 1.55
CA SER A 139 -1.86 -0.41 2.44
C SER A 139 -0.48 0.14 2.08
N SER A 140 0.39 0.19 3.09
CA SER A 140 1.82 0.53 2.97
C SER A 140 2.71 -0.71 2.84
N SER A 141 2.14 -1.88 2.46
CA SER A 141 2.87 -3.14 2.40
C SER A 141 4.14 -3.01 1.56
N LEU A 142 5.26 -3.51 2.09
CA LEU A 142 6.57 -3.57 1.42
C LEU A 142 6.78 -4.88 0.66
N PHE A 143 5.88 -5.86 0.80
CA PHE A 143 5.97 -7.13 0.08
C PHE A 143 5.89 -6.87 -1.43
N ARG A 144 6.86 -7.41 -2.17
CA ARG A 144 6.95 -7.29 -3.63
C ARG A 144 7.14 -8.67 -4.22
N PHE A 145 6.21 -9.07 -5.10
CA PHE A 145 6.28 -10.38 -5.78
C PHE A 145 6.41 -10.19 -7.29
N TRP A 146 7.34 -9.34 -7.73
CA TRP A 146 7.51 -9.00 -9.14
C TRP A 146 7.93 -10.21 -9.99
N ALA A 147 7.47 -10.21 -11.24
CA ALA A 147 7.99 -11.10 -12.27
C ALA A 147 9.43 -10.72 -12.60
N ASN A 148 10.14 -11.62 -13.27
CA ASN A 148 11.52 -11.34 -13.64
C ASN A 148 11.56 -10.09 -14.52
N TYR A 149 12.47 -9.17 -14.20
CA TYR A 149 12.65 -7.88 -14.89
C TYR A 149 11.50 -6.87 -14.70
N GLU A 150 10.56 -7.14 -13.80
CA GLU A 150 9.49 -6.22 -13.43
C GLU A 150 9.78 -5.48 -12.11
N PRO A 151 9.21 -4.27 -11.92
CA PRO A 151 8.45 -3.49 -12.91
C PRO A 151 9.40 -2.88 -13.96
N ASN A 152 9.03 -2.99 -15.24
CA ASN A 152 9.87 -2.59 -16.36
C ASN A 152 9.63 -1.14 -16.82
N GLY A 153 8.49 -0.53 -16.45
CA GLY A 153 8.25 0.91 -16.53
C GLY A 153 8.05 1.49 -17.94
N TYR A 154 7.78 0.69 -18.97
CA TYR A 154 7.62 1.20 -20.34
C TYR A 154 6.19 1.70 -20.66
N TYR A 155 6.08 2.98 -21.03
CA TYR A 155 4.94 3.71 -21.65
C TYR A 155 3.54 3.59 -21.00
N GLY A 156 2.96 4.75 -20.61
CA GLY A 156 1.56 4.89 -20.21
C GLY A 156 1.26 4.70 -18.70
N PRO A 157 0.03 4.98 -18.24
CA PRO A 157 -0.36 4.70 -16.86
C PRO A 157 -0.43 3.18 -16.63
N LYS A 158 0.56 2.66 -15.91
CA LYS A 158 0.60 1.25 -15.52
C LYS A 158 -0.02 1.00 -14.15
N CYS A 159 -0.71 -0.11 -14.04
CA CYS A 159 -1.31 -0.66 -12.83
C CYS A 159 -0.62 -1.98 -12.52
N ILE A 160 -0.51 -2.33 -11.24
CA ILE A 160 0.08 -3.60 -10.83
C ILE A 160 -0.98 -4.68 -11.06
N ALA A 161 -0.65 -5.68 -11.85
CA ALA A 161 -1.47 -6.85 -12.02
C ALA A 161 -0.65 -8.11 -11.73
N ALA A 162 -1.34 -9.15 -11.27
CA ALA A 162 -0.74 -10.47 -11.21
C ALA A 162 -0.74 -11.07 -12.61
N SER A 163 0.44 -11.46 -13.09
CA SER A 163 0.61 -12.16 -14.35
C SER A 163 0.19 -13.61 -14.21
N TYR A 164 -0.74 -14.03 -15.07
CA TYR A 164 -1.17 -15.42 -15.15
C TYR A 164 -0.03 -16.35 -15.58
N TYR A 165 0.80 -15.91 -16.53
CA TYR A 165 1.87 -16.71 -17.12
C TYR A 165 3.10 -16.83 -16.21
N GLU A 166 3.30 -15.86 -15.31
CA GLU A 166 4.42 -15.81 -14.38
C GLU A 166 4.04 -16.32 -12.98
N SER A 167 3.10 -17.28 -12.90
CA SER A 167 2.66 -17.89 -11.62
C SER A 167 2.15 -16.88 -10.58
N GLY A 168 1.43 -15.85 -11.03
CA GLY A 168 0.88 -14.82 -10.15
C GLY A 168 1.89 -13.77 -9.70
N LYS A 169 3.12 -13.81 -10.20
CA LYS A 169 4.08 -12.72 -10.03
C LYS A 169 3.56 -11.45 -10.69
N TRP A 170 3.95 -10.31 -10.16
CA TRP A 170 3.40 -9.02 -10.50
C TRP A 170 4.11 -8.42 -11.70
N SER A 171 3.34 -7.78 -12.56
CA SER A 171 3.80 -6.97 -13.70
C SER A 171 3.14 -5.60 -13.65
N ASP A 172 3.81 -4.58 -14.18
CA ASP A 172 3.20 -3.28 -14.39
C ASP A 172 2.49 -3.25 -15.76
N ASP A 173 1.19 -3.51 -15.74
CA ASP A 173 0.34 -3.66 -16.91
C ASP A 173 -0.48 -2.39 -17.20
N GLU A 174 -1.06 -2.28 -18.39
CA GLU A 174 -1.91 -1.14 -18.73
C GLU A 174 -3.15 -1.09 -17.86
N CYS A 175 -3.40 0.05 -17.19
CA CYS A 175 -4.56 0.21 -16.30
C CYS A 175 -5.92 0.04 -17.01
N SER A 176 -5.97 0.21 -18.32
CA SER A 176 -7.17 0.04 -19.15
C SER A 176 -7.36 -1.37 -19.68
N ALA A 177 -6.40 -2.27 -19.45
CA ALA A 177 -6.54 -3.65 -19.88
C ALA A 177 -7.64 -4.34 -19.05
N ASN A 178 -8.54 -5.05 -19.75
CA ASN A 178 -9.51 -5.95 -19.11
C ASN A 178 -8.78 -7.21 -18.66
N LEU A 179 -8.03 -7.10 -17.58
CA LEU A 179 -7.31 -8.22 -17.00
C LEU A 179 -8.26 -9.05 -16.11
N PRO A 180 -8.11 -10.39 -16.11
CA PRO A 180 -8.78 -11.22 -15.13
C PRO A 180 -8.41 -10.75 -13.73
N PHE A 181 -9.40 -10.48 -12.90
CA PHE A 181 -9.17 -10.15 -11.49
C PHE A 181 -9.01 -11.46 -10.69
N ILE A 182 -7.99 -11.52 -9.84
CA ILE A 182 -7.90 -12.58 -8.83
C ILE A 182 -8.70 -12.10 -7.62
N CYS A 183 -9.92 -12.60 -7.47
CA CYS A 183 -10.67 -12.39 -6.24
C CYS A 183 -10.07 -13.24 -5.12
N TYR A 184 -9.64 -12.60 -4.04
CA TYR A 184 -9.48 -13.28 -2.77
C TYR A 184 -10.84 -13.30 -2.05
N ARG A 185 -11.66 -14.31 -2.36
CA ARG A 185 -12.81 -14.64 -1.52
C ARG A 185 -12.36 -15.75 -0.59
N ASN A 186 -12.24 -15.41 0.69
CA ASN A 186 -12.01 -16.39 1.75
C ASN A 186 -13.19 -17.36 1.78
N ASP A 187 -13.02 -18.50 1.12
CA ASP A 187 -13.89 -19.66 1.23
C ASP A 187 -13.51 -20.53 2.44
N PHE A 188 -12.78 -20.00 3.43
CA PHE A 188 -12.43 -20.73 4.65
C PHE A 188 -13.57 -20.69 5.66
N HIS A 189 -14.32 -21.79 5.74
CA HIS A 189 -15.54 -21.87 6.53
C HIS A 189 -15.75 -23.30 7.09
N PRO A 190 -16.57 -23.47 8.15
CA PRO A 190 -16.99 -24.80 8.56
C PRO A 190 -18.02 -25.35 7.56
N SER A 191 -17.75 -26.50 6.95
CA SER A 191 -18.68 -27.15 6.01
C SER A 191 -19.59 -28.16 6.70
N LYS A 192 -19.13 -28.80 7.78
CA LYS A 192 -19.92 -29.71 8.61
C LYS A 192 -19.51 -29.60 10.08
N GLN A 193 -20.48 -29.72 10.98
CA GLN A 193 -20.26 -29.67 12.41
C GLN A 193 -21.19 -30.69 13.08
N ASN A 194 -20.67 -31.42 14.06
CA ASN A 194 -21.48 -32.23 14.97
C ASN A 194 -20.98 -32.02 16.42
N GLU A 195 -21.43 -32.86 17.35
CA GLU A 195 -21.13 -32.72 18.77
C GLU A 195 -19.64 -32.85 19.09
N THR A 196 -18.88 -33.65 18.32
CA THR A 196 -17.47 -33.97 18.63
C THR A 196 -16.52 -33.73 17.46
N SER A 197 -16.98 -33.12 16.38
CA SER A 197 -16.17 -32.86 15.20
C SER A 197 -16.58 -31.62 14.43
N ILE A 198 -15.58 -31.01 13.79
CA ILE A 198 -15.70 -29.85 12.91
C ILE A 198 -14.94 -30.20 11.63
N THR A 199 -15.63 -30.11 10.49
CA THR A 199 -15.03 -30.17 9.16
C THR A 199 -14.90 -28.77 8.61
N LEU A 200 -13.67 -28.37 8.31
CA LEU A 200 -13.35 -27.12 7.64
C LEU A 200 -13.25 -27.37 6.14
N GLN A 201 -13.64 -26.37 5.36
CA GLN A 201 -13.53 -26.40 3.91
C GLN A 201 -12.92 -25.09 3.41
N TRP A 202 -12.11 -25.18 2.35
CA TRP A 202 -11.62 -24.03 1.60
C TRP A 202 -11.35 -24.37 0.14
N SER A 203 -11.42 -23.36 -0.71
CA SER A 203 -11.10 -23.48 -2.12
C SER A 203 -9.59 -23.66 -2.35
N LYS A 204 -9.23 -24.52 -3.30
CA LYS A 204 -7.85 -24.62 -3.80
C LYS A 204 -7.45 -23.32 -4.51
N VAL A 205 -6.19 -22.90 -4.35
CA VAL A 205 -5.67 -21.68 -5.01
C VAL A 205 -5.14 -22.02 -6.40
N ASN A 206 -4.23 -23.00 -6.48
CA ASN A 206 -3.72 -23.63 -7.70
C ASN A 206 -3.00 -24.94 -7.32
N ASN A 207 -2.41 -25.64 -8.29
CA ASN A 207 -1.75 -26.93 -8.08
C ASN A 207 -0.34 -26.82 -7.47
N SER A 208 0.14 -25.60 -7.18
CA SER A 208 1.48 -25.34 -6.65
C SER A 208 1.45 -24.77 -5.22
N VAL A 209 0.27 -24.47 -4.68
CA VAL A 209 0.10 -23.90 -3.33
C VAL A 209 -0.27 -25.02 -2.36
N ASN A 210 0.62 -25.23 -1.39
CA ASN A 210 0.37 -26.07 -0.21
C ASN A 210 -0.33 -25.25 0.87
N PHE A 211 -0.87 -25.92 1.89
CA PHE A 211 -1.49 -25.28 3.04
C PHE A 211 -0.90 -25.81 4.34
N VAL A 212 -0.90 -24.96 5.36
CA VAL A 212 -0.60 -25.35 6.74
C VAL A 212 -1.79 -24.97 7.58
N LEU A 213 -2.36 -25.95 8.27
CA LEU A 213 -3.49 -25.73 9.16
C LEU A 213 -3.02 -25.89 10.60
N GLN A 214 -3.18 -24.83 11.39
CA GLN A 214 -2.77 -24.79 12.78
C GLN A 214 -3.98 -24.94 13.70
N PHE A 215 -3.88 -25.88 14.64
CA PHE A 215 -4.87 -26.12 15.67
C PHE A 215 -4.20 -26.61 16.96
N ASN A 216 -4.52 -25.98 18.10
CA ASN A 216 -3.99 -26.34 19.42
C ASN A 216 -2.46 -26.47 19.49
N GLY A 217 -1.74 -25.53 18.83
CA GLY A 217 -0.28 -25.53 18.76
C GLY A 217 0.34 -26.57 17.83
N THR A 218 -0.48 -27.41 17.18
CA THR A 218 -0.03 -28.41 16.20
C THR A 218 -0.28 -27.89 14.78
N GLU A 219 0.69 -28.10 13.89
CA GLU A 219 0.58 -27.77 12.47
C GLU A 219 0.37 -29.02 11.63
N THR A 220 -0.59 -28.95 10.71
CA THR A 220 -0.86 -29.99 9.72
C THR A 220 -0.49 -29.47 8.35
N ASN A 221 0.46 -30.13 7.69
CA ASN A 221 0.86 -29.80 6.32
C ASN A 221 -0.08 -30.51 5.35
N ILE A 222 -0.65 -29.74 4.43
CA ILE A 222 -1.61 -30.20 3.43
C ILE A 222 -1.04 -29.86 2.06
N SER A 223 -0.63 -30.88 1.32
CA SER A 223 -0.08 -30.69 -0.02
C SER A 223 -1.12 -30.18 -1.02
N ALA A 224 -0.66 -29.51 -2.08
CA ALA A 224 -1.51 -29.00 -3.15
C ALA A 224 -2.42 -30.13 -3.71
N PRO A 225 -3.75 -29.95 -3.71
CA PRO A 225 -4.68 -30.99 -4.16
C PRO A 225 -4.56 -31.22 -5.67
N THR A 226 -4.54 -32.48 -6.11
CA THR A 226 -4.47 -32.86 -7.53
C THR A 226 -5.82 -32.92 -8.24
N GLY A 227 -6.94 -32.84 -7.50
CA GLY A 227 -8.31 -32.92 -8.04
C GLY A 227 -9.02 -31.57 -8.19
N ASP A 228 -10.10 -31.55 -8.96
CA ASP A 228 -11.01 -30.39 -9.10
C ASP A 228 -12.09 -30.44 -8.01
N GLY A 229 -11.74 -29.94 -6.82
CA GLY A 229 -12.66 -29.86 -5.69
C GLY A 229 -12.10 -29.03 -4.53
N PRO A 230 -12.95 -28.62 -3.59
CA PRO A 230 -12.52 -27.91 -2.40
C PRO A 230 -11.73 -28.84 -1.46
N VAL A 231 -10.81 -28.26 -0.70
CA VAL A 231 -10.04 -28.96 0.32
C VAL A 231 -10.88 -29.06 1.58
N THR A 232 -10.89 -30.22 2.22
CA THR A 232 -11.59 -30.41 3.49
C THR A 232 -10.66 -31.05 4.51
N GLN A 233 -10.79 -30.61 5.76
CA GLN A 233 -10.09 -31.21 6.89
C GLN A 233 -11.05 -31.36 8.06
N THR A 234 -11.11 -32.56 8.62
CA THR A 234 -11.96 -32.87 9.77
C THR A 234 -11.12 -32.99 11.03
N PHE A 235 -11.58 -32.32 12.09
CA PHE A 235 -11.09 -32.46 13.45
C PHE A 235 -12.14 -33.20 14.27
N SER A 236 -11.76 -34.34 14.84
CA SER A 236 -12.64 -35.19 15.67
C SER A 236 -12.19 -35.17 17.13
N SER A 237 -12.96 -35.83 18.00
CA SER A 237 -12.67 -35.92 19.44
C SER A 237 -12.65 -34.56 20.16
N LEU A 238 -13.44 -33.61 19.65
CA LEU A 238 -13.64 -32.30 20.24
C LEU A 238 -14.71 -32.34 21.36
N ILE A 239 -14.69 -31.34 22.24
CA ILE A 239 -15.61 -31.21 23.37
C ILE A 239 -16.88 -30.51 22.90
N VAL A 240 -18.03 -31.11 23.21
CA VAL A 240 -19.38 -30.62 22.88
C VAL A 240 -19.58 -29.16 23.33
N GLY A 241 -20.24 -28.37 22.48
CA GLY A 241 -20.55 -26.95 22.75
C GLY A 241 -19.33 -26.02 22.92
N THR A 242 -18.12 -26.46 22.58
CA THR A 242 -16.89 -25.68 22.79
C THR A 242 -16.50 -24.91 21.53
N LYS A 243 -16.03 -23.66 21.70
CA LYS A 243 -15.46 -22.84 20.62
C LYS A 243 -13.99 -23.18 20.39
N TYR A 244 -13.62 -23.32 19.13
CA TYR A 244 -12.27 -23.61 18.69
C TYR A 244 -11.84 -22.58 17.65
N THR A 245 -10.55 -22.21 17.69
CA THR A 245 -9.92 -21.30 16.74
C THR A 245 -8.93 -22.08 15.88
N PHE A 246 -9.05 -21.90 14.57
CA PHE A 246 -8.22 -22.53 13.56
C PHE A 246 -7.55 -21.45 12.72
N THR A 247 -6.29 -21.66 12.35
CA THR A 247 -5.57 -20.73 11.49
C THR A 247 -5.08 -21.46 10.26
N LEU A 248 -5.53 -21.01 9.09
CA LEU A 248 -5.14 -21.55 7.80
C LEU A 248 -4.09 -20.66 7.15
N PHE A 249 -2.96 -21.25 6.77
CA PHE A 249 -1.88 -20.59 6.04
C PHE A 249 -1.77 -21.21 4.64
N SER A 250 -1.46 -20.37 3.66
CA SER A 250 -1.05 -20.79 2.33
C SER A 250 0.49 -20.77 2.27
N VAL A 251 1.07 -21.77 1.61
CA VAL A 251 2.51 -21.96 1.47
C VAL A 251 2.86 -22.19 0.00
N PHE A 252 3.68 -21.33 -0.55
CA PHE A 252 4.23 -21.44 -1.91
C PHE A 252 5.75 -21.31 -1.83
N GLU A 253 6.48 -22.28 -2.38
CA GLU A 253 7.96 -22.29 -2.38
C GLU A 253 8.59 -21.99 -1.00
N ASN A 254 8.04 -22.58 0.07
CA ASN A 254 8.43 -22.39 1.48
C ASN A 254 8.14 -21.00 2.08
N ILE A 255 7.48 -20.10 1.36
CA ILE A 255 7.00 -18.82 1.88
C ILE A 255 5.58 -19.00 2.42
N ARG A 256 5.35 -18.57 3.66
CA ARG A 256 4.08 -18.71 4.40
C ARG A 256 3.33 -17.38 4.45
N SER A 257 2.02 -17.40 4.23
CA SER A 257 1.16 -16.21 4.37
C SER A 257 0.94 -15.80 5.83
N SER A 258 0.27 -14.65 6.06
CA SER A 258 -0.06 -14.14 7.40
C SER A 258 -1.08 -14.99 8.16
N GLY A 259 -1.75 -15.93 7.50
CA GLY A 259 -2.78 -16.78 8.08
C GLY A 259 -4.17 -16.13 8.11
N VAL A 260 -5.21 -16.96 8.00
CA VAL A 260 -6.62 -16.59 8.18
C VAL A 260 -7.17 -17.34 9.37
N GLU A 261 -7.70 -16.60 10.35
CA GLU A 261 -8.30 -17.18 11.55
C GLU A 261 -9.80 -17.42 11.37
N LEU A 262 -10.26 -18.57 11.84
CA LEU A 262 -11.66 -18.94 11.90
C LEU A 262 -11.98 -19.48 13.30
N THR A 263 -12.96 -18.86 13.95
CA THR A 263 -13.48 -19.35 15.24
C THR A 263 -14.87 -19.93 15.06
N THR A 264 -15.07 -21.19 15.42
CA THR A 264 -16.36 -21.89 15.32
C THR A 264 -16.55 -22.91 16.43
N ALA A 265 -17.78 -23.35 16.69
CA ALA A 265 -18.13 -24.22 17.82
C ALA A 265 -18.60 -25.61 17.37
N THR A 266 -18.32 -26.65 18.14
CA THR A 266 -19.01 -27.95 17.98
C THR A 266 -20.50 -27.78 18.26
N GLY A 267 -21.34 -28.63 17.65
CA GLY A 267 -22.78 -28.67 17.89
C GLY A 267 -23.11 -28.83 19.38
N LYS A 268 -24.28 -28.36 19.81
CA LYS A 268 -24.81 -28.63 21.15
C LYS A 268 -25.33 -30.06 21.20
N MET A 269 -25.19 -30.70 22.37
CA MET A 269 -25.84 -31.97 22.67
C MET A 269 -27.34 -31.81 22.40
N PHE A 270 -27.88 -32.49 21.40
CA PHE A 270 -29.33 -32.71 21.37
C PHE A 270 -29.56 -33.91 22.27
N SER A 271 -29.99 -33.68 23.52
CA SER A 271 -30.52 -34.78 24.33
C SER A 271 -31.63 -35.42 23.51
N SER A 272 -31.48 -36.70 23.18
CA SER A 272 -32.52 -37.50 22.55
C SER A 272 -33.78 -37.46 23.42
N LEU A 273 -34.72 -36.58 23.11
CA LEU A 273 -36.12 -36.79 23.45
C LEU A 273 -36.68 -37.63 22.31
N LEU A 274 -36.82 -38.91 22.62
CA LEU A 274 -37.71 -39.84 21.92
C LEU A 274 -39.06 -39.14 21.73
N CYS A 275 -39.46 -38.87 20.49
CA CYS A 275 -40.89 -38.81 20.19
C CYS A 275 -41.31 -40.25 19.87
N GLU A 276 -41.89 -40.93 20.85
CA GLU A 276 -42.73 -42.10 20.57
C GLU A 276 -43.94 -41.66 19.73
N PRO A 277 -44.43 -42.49 18.81
CA PRO A 277 -45.68 -42.24 18.12
C PRO A 277 -46.83 -42.54 19.08
N TYR A 278 -47.62 -41.53 19.45
CA TYR A 278 -48.96 -41.78 19.97
C TYR A 278 -49.90 -42.03 18.79
N TYR A 279 -50.54 -43.20 18.86
CA TYR A 279 -51.59 -43.72 17.97
C TYR A 279 -52.76 -42.75 17.78
#